data_AF-A0A2W4M3B0-F1
#
_entry.id   AF-A0A2W4M3B0-F1
#
_cell.length_a   1.000
_cell.length_b   1.000
_cell.length_c   1.000
_cell.angle_alpha   90.00
_cell.angle_beta   90.00
_cell.angle_gamma   90.00
#
_symmetry.space_group_name_H-M   'P 1'
#
loop_
_entity.id
_entity.type
_entity.pdbx_description
1 polymer ?
#
loop_
_entity_poly.entity_id
_entity_poly.type
_entity_poly.pdbx_seq_one_letter_code
_entity_poly.pdbx_strand_id
1 'polypeptide(L)'
;ISFLSAGSDVYKGQFDRMEKMGVLAVEMEAAGLYGVAAEHGGRALTIVTVSDHIRTGEQTTSEERERTFTDMVEVALGAILKDTAR
;
A
#
# COMPACT_ATOMS: atom_id res chain seq x y z
N ILE A 1 0.47 6.05 -0.16
CA ILE A 1 -0.46 5.80 -1.28
C ILE A 1 -1.83 6.32 -0.87
N SER A 2 -2.37 7.31 -1.60
CA SER A 2 -3.81 7.54 -1.77
C SER A 2 -4.04 8.53 -2.90
N PHE A 3 -4.98 8.20 -3.79
CA PHE A 3 -5.65 9.17 -4.66
C PHE A 3 -7.05 8.62 -4.97
N LEU A 4 -8.07 9.17 -4.32
CA LEU A 4 -9.40 9.19 -4.90
C LEU A 4 -10.06 10.54 -4.59
N SER A 5 -9.77 11.51 -5.45
CA SER A 5 -10.50 12.79 -5.56
C SER A 5 -11.88 12.62 -6.23
N ALA A 6 -12.52 11.46 -6.08
CA ALA A 6 -13.92 11.28 -6.45
C ALA A 6 -14.68 11.08 -5.14
N GLY A 7 -15.59 12.02 -4.86
CA GLY A 7 -16.30 12.17 -3.59
C GLY A 7 -16.56 10.86 -2.88
N SER A 8 -16.11 10.79 -1.63
CA SER A 8 -16.16 9.63 -0.75
C SER A 8 -17.53 8.94 -0.72
N ASP A 9 -18.60 9.66 -1.02
CA ASP A 9 -19.98 9.18 -1.13
C ASP A 9 -20.23 8.11 -2.21
N VAL A 10 -19.50 8.13 -3.34
CA VAL A 10 -19.75 7.19 -4.46
C VAL A 10 -19.25 5.78 -4.14
N TYR A 11 -18.22 5.66 -3.30
CA TYR A 11 -17.55 4.39 -3.01
C TYR A 11 -17.77 3.88 -1.57
N LYS A 12 -18.59 4.56 -0.75
CA LYS A 12 -18.83 4.19 0.68
C LYS A 12 -19.14 2.71 0.87
N GLY A 13 -20.10 2.17 0.10
CA GLY A 13 -20.51 0.77 0.23
C GLY A 13 -19.43 -0.24 -0.17
N GLN A 14 -18.46 0.17 -1.01
CA GLN A 14 -17.34 -0.68 -1.42
C GLN A 14 -16.27 -0.71 -0.33
N PHE A 15 -15.95 0.44 0.26
CA PHE A 15 -15.02 0.50 1.39
C PHE A 15 -15.57 -0.23 2.63
N ASP A 16 -16.86 -0.12 2.91
CA ASP A 16 -17.50 -0.87 4.01
C ASP A 16 -17.40 -2.39 3.83
N ARG A 17 -17.49 -2.86 2.59
CA ARG A 17 -17.30 -4.28 2.26
C ARG A 17 -15.85 -4.71 2.40
N MET A 18 -14.91 -3.90 1.91
CA MET A 18 -13.46 -4.16 2.02
C MET A 18 -13.03 -4.23 3.48
N GLU A 19 -13.53 -3.33 4.32
CA GLU A 19 -13.25 -3.32 5.76
C GLU A 19 -13.80 -4.58 6.46
N LYS A 20 -15.02 -5.01 6.14
CA LYS A 20 -15.58 -6.29 6.62
C LYS A 20 -14.78 -7.51 6.18
N MET A 21 -14.05 -7.41 5.07
CA MET A 21 -13.14 -8.44 4.58
C MET A 21 -11.75 -8.36 5.21
N GLY A 22 -11.47 -7.35 6.06
CA GLY A 22 -10.17 -7.14 6.70
C GLY A 22 -9.13 -6.45 5.81
N VAL A 23 -9.55 -5.79 4.72
CA VAL A 23 -8.63 -5.01 3.87
C VAL A 23 -8.13 -3.79 4.65
N LEU A 24 -6.81 -3.65 4.75
CA LEU A 24 -6.17 -2.63 5.60
C LEU A 24 -5.90 -1.30 4.87
N ALA A 25 -5.61 -1.37 3.57
CA ALA A 25 -5.23 -0.21 2.76
C ALA A 25 -5.63 -0.42 1.30
N VAL A 26 -5.71 0.68 0.56
CA VAL A 26 -6.00 0.68 -0.88
C VAL A 26 -4.79 1.22 -1.62
N GLU A 27 -4.37 0.49 -2.64
CA GLU A 27 -3.28 0.83 -3.55
C GLU A 27 -3.65 0.36 -4.98
N MET A 28 -2.83 0.66 -5.98
CA MET A 28 -3.23 0.50 -7.39
C MET A 28 -2.31 -0.44 -8.20
N GLU A 29 -1.29 -1.05 -7.59
CA GLU A 29 -0.20 -1.71 -8.33
C GLU A 29 0.12 -3.14 -7.85
N ALA A 30 -0.10 -3.49 -6.57
CA ALA A 30 0.34 -4.74 -5.97
C ALA A 30 -0.33 -5.96 -6.59
N ALA A 31 -1.63 -5.85 -6.91
CA ALA A 31 -2.35 -6.92 -7.58
C ALA A 31 -1.72 -7.27 -8.94
N GLY A 32 -1.30 -6.27 -9.71
CA GLY A 32 -0.61 -6.46 -10.98
C GLY A 32 0.78 -7.06 -10.80
N LEU A 33 1.57 -6.52 -9.86
CA LEU A 33 2.91 -7.02 -9.55
C LEU A 33 2.89 -8.50 -9.14
N TYR A 34 1.96 -8.87 -8.25
CA TYR A 34 1.82 -10.26 -7.80
C TYR A 34 1.30 -11.18 -8.90
N GLY A 35 0.42 -10.69 -9.79
CA GLY A 35 -0.02 -11.44 -10.97
C GLY A 35 1.16 -11.81 -11.89
N VAL A 36 1.98 -10.82 -12.26
CA VAL A 36 3.16 -11.03 -13.12
C VAL A 36 4.18 -11.95 -12.44
N ALA A 37 4.43 -11.76 -11.14
CA ALA A 37 5.34 -12.62 -10.39
C ALA A 37 4.83 -14.07 -10.35
N ALA A 38 3.54 -14.28 -10.10
CA ALA A 38 2.94 -15.61 -10.09
C ALA A 38 3.01 -16.29 -11.47
N GLU A 39 2.78 -15.56 -12.55
CA GLU A 39 2.85 -16.07 -13.92
C GLU A 39 4.26 -16.56 -14.30
N HIS A 40 5.29 -15.82 -13.89
CA HIS A 40 6.68 -16.13 -14.23
C HIS A 40 7.42 -16.96 -13.17
N GLY A 41 6.75 -17.43 -12.13
CA GLY A 41 7.39 -18.12 -11.00
C GLY A 41 8.37 -17.22 -10.23
N GLY A 42 8.21 -15.90 -10.36
CA GLY A 42 8.99 -14.88 -9.69
C GLY A 42 8.53 -14.66 -8.26
N ARG A 43 9.31 -13.87 -7.54
CA ARG A 43 9.06 -13.51 -6.14
C ARG A 43 8.81 -12.01 -6.06
N ALA A 44 7.75 -11.61 -5.39
CA ALA A 44 7.37 -10.21 -5.26
C ALA A 44 6.92 -9.91 -3.84
N LEU A 45 7.13 -8.65 -3.43
CA LEU A 45 6.71 -8.10 -2.17
C LEU A 45 6.36 -6.62 -2.39
N THR A 46 5.19 -6.20 -1.92
CA THR A 46 4.78 -4.79 -1.90
C THR A 46 4.78 -4.29 -0.46
N ILE A 47 5.52 -3.20 -0.21
CA ILE A 47 5.55 -2.48 1.06
C ILE A 47 5.02 -1.08 0.80
N VAL A 48 4.10 -0.60 1.65
CA VAL A 48 3.43 0.68 1.45
C VAL A 48 3.42 1.50 2.73
N THR A 49 3.63 2.80 2.59
CA THR A 49 3.39 3.78 3.65
C THR A 49 1.99 4.37 3.49
N VAL A 50 1.23 4.37 4.59
CA VAL A 50 -0.08 5.01 4.66
C VAL A 50 0.13 6.53 4.64
N SER A 51 -0.34 7.18 3.58
CA SER A 51 -0.20 8.64 3.42
C SER A 51 -1.48 9.39 3.77
N ASP A 52 -2.64 8.74 3.62
CA ASP A 52 -3.93 9.38 3.82
C ASP A 52 -4.92 8.36 4.36
N HIS A 53 -5.89 8.84 5.14
CA HIS A 53 -6.91 8.01 5.76
C HIS A 53 -8.28 8.30 5.15
N ILE A 54 -8.76 7.38 4.30
CA ILE A 54 -9.98 7.55 3.49
C ILE A 54 -11.24 7.86 4.34
N ARG A 55 -11.33 7.35 5.58
CA ARG A 55 -12.46 7.66 6.50
C ARG A 55 -12.37 9.03 7.18
N THR A 56 -11.22 9.38 7.76
CA THR A 56 -11.06 10.62 8.55
C THR A 56 -10.72 11.82 7.67
N GLY A 57 -10.26 11.58 6.44
CA GLY A 57 -9.77 12.61 5.53
C GLY A 57 -8.40 13.17 5.93
N GLU A 58 -7.75 12.58 6.93
CA GLU A 58 -6.40 12.96 7.34
C GLU A 58 -5.42 12.69 6.21
N GLN A 59 -4.59 13.69 5.92
CA GLN A 59 -3.54 13.61 4.91
C GLN A 59 -2.23 13.98 5.58
N THR A 60 -1.21 13.19 5.32
CA THR A 60 0.14 13.49 5.80
C THR A 60 0.66 14.77 5.15
N THR A 61 1.48 15.52 5.87
CA THR A 61 2.26 16.63 5.30
C THR A 61 3.41 16.08 4.45
N SER A 62 4.02 16.93 3.61
CA SER A 62 5.16 16.49 2.79
C SER A 62 6.36 16.06 3.64
N GLU A 63 6.60 16.69 4.78
CA GLU A 63 7.70 16.37 5.69
C GLU A 63 7.48 15.02 6.39
N GLU A 64 6.25 14.73 6.82
CA GLU A 64 5.89 13.42 7.39
C GLU A 64 6.00 12.30 6.36
N ARG A 65 5.62 12.56 5.10
CA ARG A 65 5.81 11.60 4.00
C ARG A 65 7.29 11.32 3.75
N GLU A 66 8.13 12.35 3.72
CA GLU A 66 9.56 12.20 3.47
C GLU A 66 10.24 11.33 4.54
N ARG A 67 9.97 11.61 5.83
CA ARG A 67 10.54 10.84 6.93
C ARG A 67 10.06 9.38 6.95
N THR A 68 8.77 9.15 6.73
CA THR A 68 8.21 7.79 6.76
C THR A 68 8.62 6.96 5.53
N PHE A 69 9.02 7.63 4.43
CA PHE A 69 9.56 6.96 3.26
C PHE A 69 10.92 6.31 3.54
N THR A 70 11.77 6.95 4.34
CA THR A 70 13.08 6.39 4.74
C THR A 70 12.90 5.05 5.46
N ASP A 71 12.02 4.98 6.47
CA ASP A 71 11.75 3.75 7.22
C ASP A 71 11.25 2.62 6.30
N MET A 72 10.38 2.94 5.35
CA MET A 72 9.87 1.99 4.36
C MET A 72 11.00 1.39 3.52
N VAL A 73 11.94 2.22 3.07
CA VAL A 73 13.09 1.79 2.27
C VAL A 73 14.03 0.89 3.09
N GLU A 74 14.30 1.23 4.34
CA GLU A 74 15.12 0.39 5.22
C GLU A 74 14.51 -1.00 5.44
N VAL A 75 13.18 -1.06 5.67
CA VAL A 75 12.45 -2.34 5.78
C VAL A 75 12.52 -3.12 4.47
N ALA A 76 12.35 -2.46 3.33
CA ALA A 76 12.42 -3.10 2.01
C ALA A 76 13.82 -3.69 1.74
N LEU A 77 14.88 -2.93 1.99
CA LEU A 77 16.25 -3.39 1.87
C LEU A 77 16.53 -4.57 2.81
N GLY A 78 16.10 -4.47 4.07
CA GLY A 78 16.23 -5.55 5.05
C GLY A 78 15.48 -6.83 4.64
N ALA A 79 14.32 -6.70 4.01
CA ALA A 79 13.57 -7.83 3.47
C ALA A 79 14.34 -8.50 2.32
N ILE A 80 14.85 -7.72 1.36
CA ILE A 80 15.61 -8.23 0.21
C ILE A 80 16.89 -8.95 0.64
N LEU A 81 17.61 -8.41 1.63
CA LEU A 81 18.83 -9.04 2.16
C LEU A 81 18.54 -10.40 2.80
N LYS A 82 17.49 -10.49 3.63
CA LYS A 82 17.04 -11.77 4.21
C LYS A 82 16.57 -12.75 3.15
N ASP A 83 16.06 -12.21 2.05
CA ASP A 83 15.49 -13.00 0.99
C ASP A 83 16.54 -13.69 0.12
N THR A 84 17.60 -12.95 -0.18
CA THR A 84 18.74 -13.41 -1.00
C THR A 84 19.65 -14.36 -0.22
N ALA A 85 19.57 -14.36 1.11
CA ALA A 85 20.35 -15.23 1.99
C ALA A 85 19.82 -16.67 2.13
N ARG A 86 18.77 -17.04 1.39
CA ARG A 86 18.18 -18.39 1.34
C ARG A 86 18.63 -19.13 0.08
#